data_AF-A0AAU3UE67-F1
#
_entry.id   AF-A0AAU3UE67-F1
#
_cell.length_a   1.000
_cell.length_b   1.000
_cell.length_c   1.000
_cell.angle_alpha   90.00
_cell.angle_beta   90.00
_cell.angle_gamma   90.00
#
_symmetry.space_group_name_H-M   'P 1'
#
loop_
_entity.id
_entity.type
_entity.pdbx_description
1 polymer ?
#
loop_
_entity_poly.entity_id
_entity_poly.type
_entity_poly.pdbx_seq_one_letter_code
_entity_poly.pdbx_strand_id
1 'polypeptide(L)' 'MTGVVIGRQPFGVFILIDQVADAVGLVRVTALPPGVELPRRGALVAGDVLWHEESNLQVTVTPVGYEGV' A
#
# COMPACT_ATOMS: atom_id res chain seq x y z
N MET A 1 -9.55 -2.09 -3.96
CA MET A 1 -8.90 -1.17 -4.92
C MET A 1 -7.55 -1.72 -5.34
N THR A 2 -6.96 -1.16 -6.40
CA THR A 2 -5.62 -1.52 -6.88
C THR A 2 -4.73 -0.29 -6.97
N GLY A 3 -3.42 -0.50 -6.94
CA GLY A 3 -2.45 0.55 -7.16
C GLY A 3 -1.03 0.03 -7.37
N VAL A 4 -0.16 0.92 -7.83
CA VAL A 4 1.25 0.60 -8.12
C VAL A 4 2.15 1.22 -7.07
N VAL A 5 3.14 0.45 -6.60
CA VAL A 5 4.13 0.96 -5.63
C VAL A 5 5.02 2.01 -6.28
N ILE A 6 4.95 3.24 -5.75
CA ILE A 6 5.75 4.38 -6.20
C ILE A 6 6.90 4.72 -5.23
N GLY A 7 6.82 4.27 -3.98
CA GLY A 7 7.84 4.51 -2.96
C GLY A 7 7.92 3.38 -1.93
N ARG A 8 9.11 3.12 -1.41
CA ARG A 8 9.35 2.09 -0.39
C ARG A 8 10.20 2.67 0.72
N GLN A 9 9.79 2.42 1.95
CA GLN A 9 10.47 2.83 3.18
C GLN A 9 10.49 1.64 4.15
N PRO A 10 11.36 1.64 5.17
CA PRO A 10 11.40 0.54 6.15
C PRO A 10 10.05 0.27 6.85
N PHE A 11 9.19 1.28 6.95
CA PHE A 11 7.87 1.17 7.60
C PHE A 11 6.72 0.77 6.67
N GLY A 12 6.94 0.73 5.36
CA GLY A 12 5.84 0.50 4.41
C GLY A 12 6.14 0.88 2.96
N VAL A 13 5.11 0.78 2.13
CA VAL A 13 5.15 1.21 0.72
C VAL A 13 4.05 2.22 0.44
N PHE A 14 4.39 3.21 -0.38
CA PHE A 14 3.43 4.16 -0.93
C PHE A 14 2.97 3.65 -2.29
N ILE A 15 1.66 3.64 -2.52
CA ILE A 15 1.04 3.22 -3.76
C ILE A 15 0.26 4.38 -4.37
N LEU A 16 0.33 4.52 -5.69
CA LEU A 16 -0.60 5.37 -6.44
C LEU A 16 -1.84 4.55 -6.77
N ILE A 17 -3.01 5.01 -6.36
CA ILE A 17 -4.27 4.28 -6.49
C ILE A 17 -4.82 4.46 -7.90
N ASP A 18 -5.20 3.35 -8.53
CA ASP A 18 -5.76 3.38 -9.88
C ASP A 18 -7.13 4.06 -9.89
N GLN A 19 -7.46 4.71 -11.00
CA GLN A 19 -8.75 5.39 -11.25
C GLN A 19 -9.06 6.59 -10.33
N VAL A 20 -8.16 6.95 -9.42
CA VAL A 20 -8.30 8.13 -8.55
C VAL A 20 -7.07 9.02 -8.72
N ALA A 21 -7.28 10.18 -9.34
CA ALA A 21 -6.20 11.11 -9.66
C ALA A 21 -5.41 11.48 -8.40
N ASP A 22 -4.09 11.30 -8.46
CA ASP A 22 -3.11 11.69 -7.43
C ASP A 22 -3.35 11.09 -6.04
N ALA A 23 -4.22 10.09 -5.91
CA ALA A 23 -4.49 9.47 -4.62
C ALA A 23 -3.36 8.52 -4.22
N VAL A 24 -2.74 8.83 -3.07
CA VAL A 24 -1.65 8.03 -2.51
C VAL A 24 -2.13 7.21 -1.32
N GLY A 25 -1.87 5.91 -1.38
CA GLY A 25 -2.09 4.97 -0.28
C GLY A 25 -0.78 4.60 0.41
N LEU A 26 -0.86 4.27 1.70
CA LEU A 26 0.22 3.68 2.48
C LEU A 26 -0.18 2.26 2.91
N VAL A 27 0.60 1.28 2.48
CA VAL A 27 0.58 -0.07 3.06
C VAL A 27 1.68 -0.14 4.11
N ARG A 28 1.29 -0.28 5.38
CA ARG A 28 2.22 -0.42 6.49
C ARG A 28 2.79 -1.83 6.51
N VAL A 29 4.07 -1.97 6.87
CA VAL A 29 4.69 -3.30 7.07
C VAL A 29 3.95 -4.13 8.11
N THR A 30 3.31 -3.47 9.09
CA THR A 30 2.50 -4.11 10.13
C THR A 30 1.17 -4.67 9.62
N ALA A 31 0.73 -4.28 8.41
CA ALA A 31 -0.46 -4.83 7.77
C ALA A 31 -0.13 -6.06 6.90
N LEU A 32 1.16 -6.37 6.71
CA LEU A 32 1.59 -7.58 6.00
C LEU A 32 1.76 -8.75 6.96
N PRO A 33 1.56 -9.99 6.49
CA PRO A 33 1.89 -11.18 7.28
C PRO A 33 3.39 -11.20 7.67
N PRO A 34 3.74 -11.78 8.83
CA PRO A 34 5.14 -11.95 9.22
C PRO A 34 5.95 -12.68 8.16
N GLY A 35 7.17 -12.21 7.90
CA GLY A 35 8.08 -12.82 6.92
C GLY A 35 7.83 -12.40 5.46
N VAL A 36 6.74 -11.67 5.17
CA VAL A 36 6.48 -11.14 3.84
C VAL A 36 7.33 -9.89 3.60
N GLU A 37 8.10 -9.89 2.52
CA GLU A 37 8.84 -8.71 2.11
C GLU A 37 7.90 -7.59 1.66
N LEU A 38 8.27 -6.35 1.99
CA LEU A 38 7.60 -5.18 1.42
C LEU A 38 7.63 -5.22 -0.12
N PRO A 39 6.50 -4.94 -0.79
CA PRO A 39 6.42 -4.91 -2.25
C PRO A 39 7.49 -4.02 -2.88
N ARG A 40 8.05 -4.46 -4.01
CA ARG A 40 9.05 -3.68 -4.74
C ARG A 40 8.37 -2.52 -5.47
N ARG A 41 9.14 -1.45 -5.77
CA ARG A 41 8.66 -0.36 -6.63
C ARG A 41 8.21 -0.91 -7.98
N GLY A 42 7.06 -0.45 -8.47
CA GLY A 42 6.41 -0.94 -9.69
C GLY A 42 5.53 -2.17 -9.49
N ALA A 43 5.53 -2.82 -8.31
CA ALA A 43 4.63 -3.93 -8.04
C ALA A 43 3.18 -3.44 -7.94
N LEU A 44 2.26 -4.29 -8.41
CA LEU A 44 0.82 -4.10 -8.22
C LEU A 44 0.41 -4.57 -6.83
N VAL A 45 -0.44 -3.78 -6.19
CA VAL A 45 -1.03 -4.08 -4.89
C VAL A 45 -2.55 -4.03 -5.04
N ALA A 46 -3.23 -5.06 -4.54
CA ALA A 46 -4.66 -5.03 -4.30
C ALA A 46 -4.90 -4.91 -2.79
N GLY A 47 -5.94 -4.18 -2.40
CA GLY A 47 -6.27 -4.00 -0.99
C GLY A 47 -7.51 -3.18 -0.75
N ASP A 48 -7.87 -3.02 0.52
CA ASP A 48 -8.99 -2.21 0.97
C ASP A 48 -8.48 -0.94 1.67
N VAL A 49 -9.19 0.16 1.45
CA VAL A 49 -8.94 1.42 2.16
C VAL A 49 -9.50 1.27 3.57
N LEU A 50 -8.61 1.36 4.56
CA LEU A 50 -8.96 1.22 5.97
C LEU A 50 -9.27 2.57 6.63
N TRP A 51 -8.53 3.61 6.26
CA TRP A 51 -8.59 4.92 6.91
C TRP A 51 -8.09 6.04 6.00
N HIS A 52 -8.56 7.27 6.23
CA HIS A 52 -8.06 8.48 5.55
C HIS A 52 -7.19 9.29 6.51
N GLU A 53 -5.90 9.43 6.18
CA GLU A 53 -4.95 10.26 6.92
C GLU A 53 -4.94 11.67 6.36
N GLU A 54 -5.86 12.51 6.84
CA GLU A 54 -6.06 13.89 6.37
C GLU A 54 -4.80 14.76 6.50
N SER A 55 -4.01 14.55 7.56
CA SER A 55 -2.79 15.33 7.83
C SER A 55 -1.71 15.17 6.75
N ASN A 56 -1.70 14.03 6.05
CA ASN A 56 -0.74 13.70 5.01
C ASN A 56 -1.39 13.59 3.62
N LEU A 57 -2.70 13.86 3.51
CA LEU A 57 -3.51 13.68 2.31
C LEU A 57 -3.34 12.29 1.68
N GLN A 58 -3.39 11.26 2.53
CA GLN A 58 -3.15 9.86 2.15
C GLN A 58 -4.24 8.94 2.70
N VAL A 59 -4.28 7.70 2.22
CA VAL A 59 -5.13 6.65 2.80
C VAL A 59 -4.30 5.48 3.33
N THR A 60 -4.73 4.84 4.41
CA THR A 60 -4.14 3.59 4.89
C THR A 60 -4.79 2.42 4.17
N VAL A 61 -3.98 1.47 3.74
CA VAL A 61 -4.42 0.34 2.89
C VAL A 61 -4.04 -0.97 3.55
N THR A 62 -5.02 -1.87 3.66
CA THR A 62 -4.79 -3.26 4.04
C THR A 62 -4.68 -4.11 2.77
N PRO A 63 -3.54 -4.73 2.51
CA PRO A 63 -3.35 -5.50 1.29
C PRO A 63 -4.09 -6.84 1.37
N VAL A 64 -4.62 -7.31 0.24
CA VAL A 64 -5.28 -8.63 0.12
C VAL A 64 -4.47 -9.56 -0.76
N GLY A 65 -4.46 -10.86 -0.45
CA GLY A 65 -3.82 -11.89 -1.29
C GLY A 65 -2.29 -11.98 -1.18
N TYR A 66 -1.67 -11.39 -0.13
CA TYR A 66 -0.26 -11.63 0.16
C TYR A 66 -0.10 -12.95 0.91
N GLU A 67 -0.03 -14.05 0.16
CA GLU A 67 0.49 -15.32 0.67
C GLU A 67 2.00 -15.32 0.47
N GLY A 68 2.75 -15.49 1.55
CA GLY A 68 4.21 -15.45 1.52
C GLY A 68 4.78 -16.43 0.51
N VAL A 69 5.53 -15.91 -0.47
CA VAL A 69 6.48 -16.67 -1.28
C VAL A 69 7.79 -16.83 -0.54
#